data_AF-A0A377Y9Q1-F1
#
_entry.id   AF-A0A377Y9Q1-F1
#
_cell.length_a   1.000
_cell.length_b   1.000
_cell.length_c   1.000
_cell.angle_alpha   90.00
_cell.angle_beta   90.00
_cell.angle_gamma   90.00
#
_symmetry.space_group_name_H-M   'P 1'
#
loop_
_entity.id
_entity.type
_entity.pdbx_description
1 polymer ?
#
loop_
_entity_poly.entity_id
_entity_poly.type
_entity_poly.pdbx_seq_one_letter_code
_entity_poly.pdbx_strand_id
1 'polypeptide(L)' 'MTTEKFLMNPFTGSVDTEENWLAEMPTWDEDPAECKRQFDTLVEVVKNEDGEWIEA' A
#
# COMPACT_ATOMS: atom_id res chain seq x y z
N MET A 1 -6.41 -15.44 12.50
CA MET A 1 -6.19 -13.99 12.47
C MET A 1 -5.53 -13.73 11.13
N THR A 2 -6.24 -13.10 10.20
CA THR A 2 -5.62 -12.61 8.98
C THR A 2 -4.71 -11.48 9.42
N THR A 3 -3.40 -11.64 9.31
CA THR A 3 -2.45 -10.57 9.60
C THR A 3 -2.75 -9.45 8.62
N GLU A 4 -3.11 -8.27 9.12
CA GLU A 4 -3.36 -7.10 8.27
C GLU A 4 -2.07 -6.73 7.54
N LYS A 5 -2.10 -6.78 6.20
CA LYS A 5 -0.98 -6.40 5.35
C LYS A 5 -0.99 -4.90 5.13
N PHE A 6 0.09 -4.23 5.52
CA PHE A 6 0.28 -2.80 5.29
C PHE A 6 1.21 -2.59 4.09
N LEU A 7 0.84 -1.62 3.26
CA LEU A 7 1.56 -1.25 2.07
C LEU A 7 1.86 0.25 2.11
N MET A 8 3.09 0.62 1.76
CA MET A 8 3.57 1.99 1.66
C MET A 8 3.71 2.41 0.21
N ASN A 9 3.21 3.59 -0.13
CA ASN A 9 3.56 4.26 -1.37
C ASN A 9 4.96 4.88 -1.23
N PRO A 10 5.98 4.40 -1.97
CA PRO A 10 7.36 4.89 -1.82
C PRO A 10 7.55 6.33 -2.33
N PHE A 11 6.63 6.86 -3.13
CA PHE A 11 6.70 8.21 -3.67
C PHE A 11 6.13 9.27 -2.71
N THR A 12 5.10 8.92 -1.94
CA THR A 12 4.42 9.86 -1.02
C THR A 12 4.71 9.57 0.46
N GLY A 13 5.16 8.36 0.80
CA GLY A 13 5.31 7.88 2.16
C GLY A 13 3.99 7.52 2.85
N SER A 14 2.87 7.52 2.12
CA SER A 14 1.56 7.13 2.65
C SER A 14 1.54 5.62 2.92
N VAL A 15 1.05 5.21 4.09
CA VAL A 15 0.90 3.80 4.47
C VAL A 15 -0.56 3.52 4.74
N ASP A 16 -1.09 2.45 4.16
CA ASP A 16 -2.43 1.96 4.42
C ASP A 16 -2.49 0.43 4.29
N THR A 17 -3.63 -0.16 4.64
CA THR A 17 -3.87 -1.60 4.47
C THR A 17 -4.05 -1.96 2.99
N GLU A 18 -3.69 -3.20 2.63
CA GLU A 18 -3.92 -3.73 1.29
C GLU A 18 -5.40 -3.61 0.86
N GLU A 19 -6.34 -3.85 1.78
CA GLU A 19 -7.78 -3.72 1.53
C GLU A 19 -8.18 -2.29 1.18
N ASN A 20 -7.70 -1.30 1.93
CA ASN A 20 -7.98 0.11 1.66
C ASN A 20 -7.38 0.55 0.32
N TRP A 21 -6.14 0.15 0.03
CA TRP A 21 -5.54 0.44 -1.28
C TRP A 21 -6.33 -0.19 -2.43
N LEU A 22 -6.80 -1.43 -2.30
CA LEU A 22 -7.64 -2.08 -3.31
C LEU A 22 -9.00 -1.38 -3.46
N ALA A 23 -9.58 -0.86 -2.38
CA ALA A 23 -10.83 -0.11 -2.41
C ALA A 23 -10.67 1.25 -3.10
N GLU A 24 -9.52 1.92 -2.93
CA GLU A 24 -9.22 3.20 -3.57
C GLU A 24 -8.66 3.05 -4.99
N MET A 25 -8.01 1.93 -5.33
CA MET A 25 -7.38 1.68 -6.63
C MET A 25 -8.24 2.08 -7.85
N PRO A 26 -9.58 1.86 -7.88
CA PRO A 26 -10.42 2.28 -9.00
C PRO A 26 -10.58 3.80 -9.18
N THR A 27 -10.17 4.61 -8.20
CA THR A 27 -10.30 6.09 -8.23
C THR A 27 -8.99 6.81 -8.51
N TRP A 28 -7.86 6.09 -8.56
CA TRP A 28 -6.53 6.70 -8.77
C TRP A 28 -6.32 7.18 -10.21
N ASP A 29 -6.85 6.42 -11.17
CA ASP A 29 -6.71 6.70 -12.61
C ASP A 29 -7.92 6.18 -13.39
N GLU A 30 -8.11 6.67 -14.61
CA GLU A 30 -9.15 6.20 -15.52
C GLU A 30 -8.74 4.88 -16.21
N ASP A 31 -7.44 4.62 -16.33
CA ASP A 31 -6.92 3.39 -16.91
C ASP A 31 -6.66 2.31 -15.83
N PRO A 32 -7.37 1.16 -15.89
CA PRO A 32 -7.23 0.11 -14.88
C PRO A 32 -5.86 -0.58 -14.91
N ALA A 33 -5.13 -0.53 -16.03
CA ALA A 33 -3.78 -1.08 -16.09
C ALA A 33 -2.78 -0.17 -15.36
N GLU A 34 -2.95 1.15 -15.46
CA GLU A 34 -2.14 2.10 -14.69
C GLU A 34 -2.45 2.03 -13.18
N CYS A 35 -3.72 1.90 -12.78
CA CYS A 35 -4.06 1.67 -11.37
C CYS A 35 -3.37 0.43 -10.81
N LYS A 36 -3.41 -0.68 -11.56
CA LYS A 36 -2.73 -1.92 -11.17
C LYS A 36 -1.21 -1.72 -11.09
N ARG A 37 -0.62 -1.03 -12.08
CA ARG A 37 0.82 -0.74 -12.08
C ARG A 37 1.22 0.07 -10.86
N GLN A 38 0.45 1.11 -10.50
CA GLN A 38 0.69 1.90 -9.30
C GLN A 38 0.60 1.02 -8.04
N PHE A 39 -0.41 0.17 -7.95
CA PHE A 39 -0.56 -0.77 -6.83
C PHE A 39 0.64 -1.73 -6.72
N ASP A 40 1.12 -2.27 -7.84
CA ASP A 40 2.31 -3.13 -7.90
C ASP A 40 3.61 -2.39 -7.47
N THR A 41 3.62 -1.05 -7.40
CA THR A 41 4.77 -0.28 -6.85
C THR A 41 4.72 -0.09 -5.34
N LEU A 42 3.60 -0.43 -4.69
CA LEU A 42 3.48 -0.32 -3.25
C LEU A 42 4.38 -1.37 -2.57
N VAL A 43 5.00 -0.95 -1.47
CA VAL A 43 5.99 -1.74 -0.76
C VAL A 43 5.37 -2.27 0.52
N GLU A 44 5.47 -3.57 0.78
CA GLU A 44 4.98 -4.15 2.02
C GLU A 44 5.82 -3.66 3.20
N VAL A 45 5.15 -3.16 4.23
CA VAL A 45 5.80 -2.61 5.42
C VAL A 45 5.20 -3.18 6.70
N VAL A 46 6.04 -3.28 7.73
CA VAL A 46 5.64 -3.63 9.09
C VAL A 46 6.10 -2.55 10.06
N LYS A 47 5.41 -2.45 11.20
CA LYS A 47 5.78 -1.50 12.25
C LYS A 47 6.77 -2.16 13.20
N ASN A 48 7.96 -1.57 13.38
CA ASN A 48 8.96 -2.06 14.32
C ASN A 48 8.59 -1.68 15.79
N GLU A 49 9.40 -2.12 16.75
CA GLU A 49 9.19 -1.84 18.18
C GLU A 49 9.27 -0.34 18.52
N ASP A 50 10.03 0.43 17.74
CA ASP A 50 10.17 1.88 17.85
C ASP A 50 8.98 2.65 17.24
N GLY A 51 8.05 1.96 16.58
CA GLY A 51 6.87 2.56 15.96
C GLY A 51 7.12 3.12 14.55
N GLU A 52 8.25 2.80 13.94
CA GLU A 52 8.61 3.17 12.56
C GLU A 52 8.13 2.10 11.56
N TRP A 53 7.78 2.53 10.35
CA TRP A 53 7.47 1.63 9.25
C TRP A 53 8.75 1.21 8.55
N ILE A 54 8.99 -0.09 8.47
CA ILE A 54 10.13 -0.70 7.78
C ILE A 54 9.62 -1.67 6.72
N GLU A 55 10.41 -1.88 5.66
CA GLU A 55 10.12 -2.94 4.68
C GLU A 55 10.05 -4.32 5.37
N ALA A 56 9.02 -5.10 5.02
CA ALA A 56 8.71 -6.40 5.59
C ALA A 56 9.61 -7.53 5.10
#